data_AF-A0A7S0D8X2-F1
#
_entry.id   AF-A0A7S0D8X2-F1
#
_cell.length_a   1.000
_cell.length_b   1.000
_cell.length_c   1.000
_cell.angle_alpha   90.00
_cell.angle_beta   90.00
_cell.angle_gamma   90.00
#
_symmetry.space_group_name_H-M   'P 1'
#
loop_
_entity.id
_entity.type
_entity.pdbx_description
1 polymer ?
#
loop_
_entity_poly.entity_id
_entity_poly.type
_entity_poly.pdbx_seq_one_letter_code
_entity_poly.pdbx_strand_id
1 'polypeptide(L)'
;DDLLAATTGGPPRFFSPITSGTERVTTSTIDAATKPRMVYVPGLDGTGFAASAQFERLAVDFELVCLNVPVGDRSSFHELVTVVCEYLERDSVEETQFDRTNDGETKGKRTYLLGESMGGLIALGVAQRRPDLVNDLILVNPASSFDRSPWPAIGPLLPLLPEQMYAGLPYALAPVLFDPPRLLEGAIR
;
A
#
# COMPACT_ATOMS: atom_id res chain seq x y z
N ASP A 1 -5.90 18.55 4.13
CA ASP A 1 -7.24 18.15 3.65
C ASP A 1 -7.28 17.40 2.31
N ASP A 2 -6.17 16.83 1.85
CA ASP A 2 -6.18 15.81 0.77
C ASP A 2 -5.20 14.66 1.10
N LEU A 3 -5.36 14.06 2.29
CA LEU A 3 -4.51 12.97 2.78
C LEU A 3 -4.54 11.73 1.88
N LEU A 4 -5.55 11.61 1.01
CA LEU A 4 -5.80 10.46 0.12
C LEU A 4 -5.66 10.80 -1.36
N ALA A 5 -5.12 11.98 -1.70
CA ALA A 5 -4.92 12.41 -3.08
C ALA A 5 -6.17 12.44 -3.97
N ALA A 6 -7.37 12.42 -3.42
CA ALA A 6 -8.61 12.33 -4.18
C ALA A 6 -8.78 13.52 -5.13
N THR A 7 -8.11 14.64 -4.84
CA THR A 7 -8.16 15.87 -5.64
C THR A 7 -6.83 16.25 -6.30
N THR A 8 -5.72 15.62 -5.88
CA THR A 8 -4.36 15.95 -6.35
C THR A 8 -3.87 14.89 -7.33
N GLY A 9 -3.90 15.22 -8.62
CA GLY A 9 -3.22 14.44 -9.67
C GLY A 9 -1.69 14.41 -9.49
N GLY A 10 -0.99 13.82 -10.46
CA GLY A 10 0.47 13.69 -10.44
C GLY A 10 0.95 12.23 -10.36
N PRO A 11 2.26 12.00 -10.22
CA PRO A 11 2.82 10.65 -10.17
C PRO A 11 2.52 9.95 -8.83
N PRO A 12 2.71 8.63 -8.75
CA PRO A 12 2.63 7.89 -7.50
C PRO A 12 3.64 8.42 -6.48
N ARG A 13 3.27 8.41 -5.20
CA ARG A 13 4.06 9.02 -4.13
C ARG A 13 3.97 8.22 -2.84
N PHE A 14 5.03 8.27 -2.04
CA PHE A 14 5.10 7.65 -0.72
C PHE A 14 4.90 8.71 0.35
N PHE A 15 4.12 8.38 1.38
CA PHE A 15 3.86 9.29 2.50
C PHE A 15 3.63 8.52 3.80
N SER A 16 3.84 9.15 4.95
CA SER A 16 3.39 8.61 6.23
C SER A 16 1.91 8.93 6.42
N PRO A 17 1.05 7.95 6.69
CA PRO A 17 -0.37 8.19 6.93
C PRO A 17 -0.65 8.82 8.30
N ILE A 18 0.34 8.84 9.20
CA ILE A 18 0.20 9.41 10.55
C ILE A 18 0.55 10.88 10.49
N THR A 19 -0.45 11.75 10.66
CA THR A 19 -0.24 13.19 10.76
C THR A 19 0.10 13.52 12.22
N SER A 20 1.15 14.30 12.48
CA SER A 20 1.71 14.61 13.81
C SER A 20 0.80 15.43 14.75
N GLY A 21 -0.52 15.39 14.58
CA GLY A 21 -1.52 16.24 15.25
C GLY A 21 -2.40 15.56 16.30
N THR A 22 -2.38 14.23 16.44
CA THR A 22 -3.06 13.53 17.54
C THR A 22 -2.07 13.23 18.65
N GLU A 23 -2.40 13.69 19.87
CA GLU A 23 -1.49 13.83 21.01
C GLU A 23 -0.70 12.56 21.39
N ARG A 24 0.62 12.76 21.52
CA ARG A 24 1.53 12.13 22.49
C ARG A 24 1.22 10.67 22.89
N VAL A 25 1.77 9.75 22.11
CA VAL A 25 2.73 8.80 22.69
C VAL A 25 4.07 9.12 22.04
N THR A 26 5.07 9.28 22.89
CA THR A 26 6.48 9.50 22.56
C THR A 26 6.93 8.59 21.41
N THR A 27 6.92 9.08 20.18
CA THR A 27 7.89 8.63 19.19
C THR A 27 8.90 9.75 19.11
N SER A 28 9.92 9.64 19.95
CA SER A 28 11.17 10.34 19.71
C SER A 28 11.61 10.03 18.28
N THR A 29 12.35 10.92 17.62
CA THR A 29 13.04 10.60 16.35
C THR A 29 13.90 9.33 16.48
N ILE A 30 14.29 8.98 17.71
CA ILE A 30 14.98 7.74 18.09
C ILE A 30 14.07 6.50 17.97
N ASP A 31 12.78 6.60 18.25
CA ASP A 31 11.83 5.48 18.13
C ASP A 31 11.50 5.18 16.66
N ALA A 32 11.47 6.21 15.80
CA ALA A 32 11.30 6.01 14.36
C ALA A 32 12.53 5.32 13.73
N ALA A 33 13.73 5.65 14.19
CA ALA A 33 14.99 5.05 13.73
C ALA A 33 15.14 3.57 14.12
N THR A 34 14.45 3.10 15.17
CA THR A 34 14.59 1.72 15.68
C THR A 34 13.50 0.75 15.23
N LYS A 35 12.31 1.26 14.88
CA LYS A 35 11.21 0.40 14.38
C LYS A 35 11.57 -0.20 13.03
N PRO A 36 11.11 -1.42 12.69
CA PRO A 36 11.14 -1.92 11.31
C PRO A 36 10.25 -1.07 10.38
N ARG A 37 10.54 -1.09 9.08
CA ARG A 37 9.75 -0.37 8.08
C ARG A 37 8.61 -1.23 7.56
N MET A 38 7.43 -0.65 7.41
CA MET A 38 6.32 -1.24 6.67
C MET A 38 5.93 -0.34 5.50
N VAL A 39 6.06 -0.86 4.28
CA VAL A 39 5.57 -0.21 3.06
C VAL A 39 4.24 -0.84 2.68
N TYR A 40 3.18 -0.05 2.77
CA TYR A 40 1.82 -0.42 2.36
C TYR A 40 1.60 -0.07 0.90
N VAL A 41 1.20 -1.07 0.09
CA VAL A 41 0.85 -0.94 -1.32
C VAL A 41 -0.67 -1.11 -1.46
N PRO A 42 -1.41 -0.06 -1.87
CA PRO A 42 -2.87 -0.07 -1.92
C PRO A 42 -3.41 -0.94 -3.05
N GLY A 43 -4.69 -1.30 -2.93
CA GLY A 43 -5.50 -1.86 -3.99
C GLY A 43 -5.90 -0.82 -5.06
N LEU A 44 -7.00 -1.12 -5.74
CA LEU A 44 -7.46 -0.39 -6.93
C LEU A 44 -7.84 1.07 -6.66
N ASP A 45 -8.21 1.41 -5.43
CA ASP A 45 -8.51 2.78 -5.04
C ASP A 45 -7.26 3.67 -5.06
N GLY A 46 -6.07 3.08 -4.89
CA GLY A 46 -4.79 3.77 -4.94
C GLY A 46 -4.50 4.66 -3.72
N THR A 47 -5.41 4.78 -2.76
CA THR A 47 -5.28 5.75 -1.65
C THR A 47 -4.92 5.11 -0.31
N GLY A 48 -5.16 3.81 -0.15
CA GLY A 48 -5.00 3.11 1.13
C GLY A 48 -6.17 3.33 2.09
N PHE A 49 -7.27 3.91 1.62
CA PHE A 49 -8.49 4.10 2.40
C PHE A 49 -8.97 2.82 3.09
N ALA A 50 -8.89 1.68 2.39
CA ALA A 50 -9.33 0.37 2.90
C ALA A 50 -8.61 -0.08 4.19
N ALA A 51 -7.37 0.36 4.39
CA ALA A 51 -6.54 0.00 5.55
C ALA A 51 -6.37 1.16 6.56
N SER A 52 -7.02 2.30 6.33
CA SER A 52 -6.84 3.53 7.10
C SER A 52 -7.13 3.36 8.60
N ALA A 53 -8.16 2.57 8.94
CA ALA A 53 -8.53 2.29 10.33
C ALA A 53 -7.47 1.50 11.12
N GLN A 54 -6.55 0.82 10.42
CA GLN A 54 -5.48 0.01 11.02
C GLN A 54 -4.14 0.76 11.12
N PHE A 55 -3.97 1.88 10.41
CA PHE A 55 -2.69 2.58 10.28
C PHE A 55 -2.15 3.07 11.62
N GLU A 56 -2.98 3.61 12.51
CA GLU A 56 -2.53 4.04 13.84
C GLU A 56 -1.94 2.89 14.65
N ARG A 57 -2.59 1.72 14.63
CA ARG A 57 -2.12 0.54 15.36
C ARG A 57 -0.83 -0.01 14.77
N LEU A 58 -0.72 -0.02 13.44
CA LEU A 58 0.49 -0.46 12.73
C LEU A 58 1.67 0.48 13.02
N ALA A 59 1.44 1.79 13.06
CA ALA A 59 2.48 2.78 13.34
C ALA A 59 3.07 2.70 14.76
N VAL A 60 2.41 1.99 15.69
CA VAL A 60 2.99 1.68 17.00
C VAL A 60 4.24 0.81 16.85
N ASP A 61 4.18 -0.21 15.99
CA ASP A 61 5.24 -1.21 15.85
C ASP A 61 6.13 -0.99 14.62
N PHE A 62 5.65 -0.21 13.64
CA PHE A 62 6.33 0.02 12.37
C PHE A 62 6.53 1.51 12.09
N GLU A 63 7.62 1.82 11.38
CA GLU A 63 7.66 3.02 10.54
C GLU A 63 6.78 2.76 9.31
N LEU A 64 5.54 3.26 9.35
CA LEU A 64 4.56 3.01 8.31
C LEU A 64 4.67 4.05 7.19
N VAL A 65 4.82 3.55 5.97
CA VAL A 65 4.82 4.35 4.74
C VAL A 65 3.79 3.77 3.78
N CYS A 66 2.95 4.61 3.20
CA CYS A 66 1.93 4.22 2.24
C CYS A 66 2.29 4.73 0.85
N LEU A 67 2.17 3.86 -0.14
CA LEU A 67 2.09 4.28 -1.54
C LEU A 67 0.70 4.87 -1.79
N ASN A 68 0.66 6.03 -2.44
CA ASN A 68 -0.52 6.59 -3.05
C ASN A 68 -0.35 6.61 -4.58
N VAL A 69 -1.30 6.02 -5.29
CA VAL A 69 -1.43 6.09 -6.75
C VAL A 69 -2.63 6.99 -7.07
N PRO A 70 -2.41 8.23 -7.56
CA PRO A 70 -3.51 9.16 -7.84
C PRO A 70 -4.48 8.62 -8.87
N VAL A 71 -5.75 9.01 -8.79
CA VAL A 71 -6.83 8.58 -9.71
C VAL A 71 -6.54 8.88 -11.20
N GLY A 72 -5.74 9.93 -11.47
CA GLY A 72 -5.33 10.31 -12.83
C GLY A 72 -4.13 9.52 -13.35
N ASP A 73 -3.45 8.75 -12.50
CA ASP A 73 -2.28 7.97 -12.87
C ASP A 73 -2.67 6.81 -13.78
N ARG A 74 -1.85 6.53 -14.78
CA ARG A 74 -2.08 5.47 -15.78
C ARG A 74 -0.87 4.55 -15.90
N SER A 75 -0.03 4.49 -14.86
CA SER A 75 1.12 3.60 -14.82
C SER A 75 0.67 2.16 -15.02
N SER A 76 1.40 1.43 -15.84
CA SER A 76 1.28 0.00 -15.98
C SER A 76 1.71 -0.72 -14.70
N PHE A 77 1.35 -2.00 -14.59
CA PHE A 77 1.83 -2.87 -13.52
C PHE A 77 3.36 -2.82 -13.35
N HIS A 78 4.10 -2.89 -14.46
CA HIS A 78 5.56 -2.89 -14.41
C HIS A 78 6.14 -1.56 -13.94
N GLU A 79 5.51 -0.44 -14.30
CA GLU A 79 5.91 0.89 -13.84
C GLU A 79 5.65 1.04 -12.34
N LEU A 80 4.50 0.60 -11.82
CA LEU A 80 4.23 0.62 -10.38
C LEU A 80 5.20 -0.28 -9.59
N VAL A 81 5.54 -1.46 -10.11
CA VAL A 81 6.59 -2.31 -9.52
C VAL A 81 7.92 -1.57 -9.49
N THR A 82 8.30 -0.89 -10.58
CA THR A 82 9.53 -0.10 -10.63
C THR A 82 9.51 1.02 -9.59
N VAL A 83 8.41 1.77 -9.47
CA VAL A 83 8.25 2.85 -8.48
C VAL A 83 8.51 2.34 -7.05
N VAL A 84 7.96 1.18 -6.68
CA VAL A 84 8.18 0.59 -5.36
C VAL A 84 9.61 0.11 -5.18
N CYS A 85 10.21 -0.53 -6.18
CA CYS A 85 11.63 -0.91 -6.13
C CYS A 85 12.53 0.31 -5.92
N GLU A 86 12.35 1.37 -6.72
CA GLU A 86 13.16 2.58 -6.62
C GLU A 86 13.05 3.25 -5.25
N TYR A 87 11.86 3.24 -4.65
CA TYR A 87 11.66 3.74 -3.30
C TYR A 87 12.46 2.92 -2.27
N LEU A 88 12.34 1.58 -2.30
CA LEU A 88 13.05 0.70 -1.39
C LEU A 88 14.58 0.76 -1.57
N GLU A 89 15.05 0.97 -2.80
CA GLU A 89 16.47 1.13 -3.11
C GLU A 89 17.03 2.42 -2.49
N ARG A 90 16.35 3.55 -2.71
CA ARG A 90 16.75 4.85 -2.13
C ARG A 90 16.79 4.77 -0.61
N ASP A 91 15.76 4.18 -0.03
CA ASP A 91 15.67 3.99 1.41
C ASP A 91 16.80 3.13 1.98
N SER A 92 17.07 1.98 1.36
CA SER A 92 18.13 1.07 1.81
C SER A 92 19.51 1.74 1.78
N VAL A 93 19.74 2.64 0.81
CA VAL A 93 20.99 3.42 0.71
C VAL A 93 21.07 4.47 1.82
N GLU A 94 19.98 5.20 2.08
CA GLU A 94 19.91 6.22 3.14
C GLU A 94 20.17 5.59 4.52
N GLU A 95 19.56 4.44 4.81
CA GLU A 95 19.75 3.69 6.07
C GLU A 95 21.20 3.21 6.21
N THR A 96 21.80 2.67 5.15
CA THR A 96 23.19 2.20 5.17
C THR A 96 24.18 3.35 5.37
N GLN A 97 23.89 4.56 4.87
CA GLN A 97 24.72 5.73 5.11
C GLN A 97 24.60 6.22 6.56
N PHE A 98 23.40 6.19 7.14
CA PHE A 98 23.17 6.55 8.53
C PHE A 98 23.89 5.59 9.49
N ASP A 99 23.76 4.27 9.29
CA ASP A 99 24.42 3.27 10.13
C ASP A 99 25.95 3.37 10.09
N ARG A 100 26.57 3.66 8.94
CA ARG A 100 28.04 3.83 8.86
C ARG A 100 28.59 4.99 9.69
N THR A 101 27.74 5.93 10.11
CA THR A 101 28.14 7.03 11.00
C THR A 101 28.07 6.66 12.47
N ASN A 102 27.46 5.51 12.81
CA ASN A 102 27.43 4.94 14.15
C ASN A 102 28.31 3.68 14.15
N ASP A 103 29.23 3.53 15.11
CA ASP A 103 30.28 2.49 15.13
C ASP A 103 29.79 1.02 15.30
N GLY A 104 28.57 0.68 14.89
CA GLY A 104 27.96 -0.65 15.00
C GLY A 104 27.97 -1.48 13.70
N GLU A 105 27.79 -2.80 13.82
CA GLU A 105 27.51 -3.67 12.66
C GLU A 105 26.33 -3.12 11.86
N THR A 106 26.56 -2.74 10.60
CA THR A 106 25.52 -2.31 9.65
C THR A 106 24.49 -3.44 9.49
N LYS A 107 23.36 -3.34 10.19
CA LYS A 107 22.19 -4.18 9.98
C LYS A 107 21.06 -3.25 9.60
N GLY A 108 20.92 -3.05 8.28
CA GLY A 108 19.86 -2.24 7.72
C GLY A 108 18.49 -2.63 8.27
N LYS A 109 17.63 -1.62 8.39
CA LYS A 109 16.27 -1.73 8.91
C LYS A 109 15.49 -2.80 8.16
N ARG A 110 14.81 -3.67 8.92
CA ARG A 110 13.97 -4.75 8.35
C ARG A 110 12.77 -4.15 7.62
N THR A 111 12.57 -4.54 6.37
CA THR A 111 11.51 -4.04 5.48
C THR A 111 10.40 -5.08 5.27
N TYR A 112 9.19 -4.68 5.63
CA TYR A 112 7.95 -5.41 5.40
C TYR A 112 7.21 -4.77 4.23
N LEU A 113 6.95 -5.53 3.18
CA LEU A 113 6.15 -5.09 2.04
C LEU A 113 4.75 -5.69 2.16
N LEU A 114 3.77 -4.85 2.46
CA LEU A 114 2.37 -5.24 2.60
C LEU A 114 1.61 -4.84 1.34
N GLY A 115 1.04 -5.81 0.64
CA GLY A 115 0.16 -5.57 -0.51
C GLY A 115 -1.28 -5.96 -0.24
N GLU A 116 -2.20 -5.03 -0.43
CA GLU A 116 -3.65 -5.24 -0.29
C GLU A 116 -4.30 -5.38 -1.68
N SER A 117 -5.14 -6.40 -1.88
CA SER A 117 -5.88 -6.61 -3.13
C SER A 117 -4.97 -6.57 -4.37
N MET A 118 -5.17 -5.62 -5.29
CA MET A 118 -4.31 -5.40 -6.45
C MET A 118 -2.87 -5.06 -6.06
N GLY A 119 -2.67 -4.33 -4.96
CA GLY A 119 -1.36 -4.04 -4.38
C GLY A 119 -0.60 -5.31 -3.98
N GLY A 120 -1.31 -6.41 -3.68
CA GLY A 120 -0.71 -7.73 -3.49
C GLY A 120 0.05 -8.25 -4.71
N LEU A 121 -0.46 -8.01 -5.93
CA LEU A 121 0.25 -8.37 -7.17
C LEU A 121 1.49 -7.51 -7.38
N ILE A 122 1.39 -6.21 -7.10
CA ILE A 122 2.52 -5.29 -7.19
C ILE A 122 3.61 -5.72 -6.19
N ALA A 123 3.23 -6.01 -4.95
CA ALA A 123 4.14 -6.48 -3.92
C ALA A 123 4.84 -7.81 -4.29
N LEU A 124 4.11 -8.74 -4.91
CA LEU A 124 4.69 -9.97 -5.48
C LEU A 124 5.68 -9.66 -6.61
N GLY A 125 5.35 -8.73 -7.52
CA GLY A 125 6.25 -8.32 -8.60
C GLY A 125 7.54 -7.66 -8.08
N VAL A 126 7.44 -6.88 -7.01
CA VAL A 126 8.60 -6.28 -6.32
C VAL A 126 9.45 -7.38 -5.68
N ALA A 127 8.86 -8.26 -4.89
CA ALA A 127 9.59 -9.35 -4.24
C ALA A 127 10.23 -10.32 -5.25
N GLN A 128 9.62 -10.52 -6.42
CA GLN A 128 10.21 -11.31 -7.50
C GLN A 128 11.41 -10.57 -8.15
N ARG A 129 11.30 -9.26 -8.36
CA ARG A 129 12.33 -8.46 -9.06
C ARG A 129 13.51 -8.11 -8.15
N ARG A 130 13.24 -7.78 -6.89
CA ARG A 130 14.19 -7.32 -5.87
C ARG A 130 13.94 -8.03 -4.53
N PRO A 131 14.14 -9.36 -4.47
CA PRO A 131 13.97 -10.12 -3.23
C PRO A 131 14.93 -9.67 -2.11
N ASP A 132 16.04 -9.03 -2.49
CA ASP A 132 17.05 -8.49 -1.57
C ASP A 132 16.56 -7.27 -0.78
N LEU A 133 15.54 -6.56 -1.25
CA LEU A 133 14.98 -5.37 -0.61
C LEU A 133 13.79 -5.65 0.30
N VAL A 134 13.27 -6.88 0.30
CA VAL A 134 12.05 -7.26 1.01
C VAL A 134 12.37 -8.38 1.99
N ASN A 135 12.30 -8.10 3.29
CA ASN A 135 12.52 -9.12 4.31
C ASN A 135 11.27 -9.95 4.56
N ASP A 136 10.10 -9.33 4.48
CA ASP A 136 8.81 -9.99 4.66
C ASP A 136 7.81 -9.47 3.64
N LEU A 137 7.10 -10.40 3.02
CA LEU A 137 5.99 -10.11 2.13
C LEU A 137 4.68 -10.47 2.84
N ILE A 138 3.82 -9.47 3.05
CA ILE A 138 2.49 -9.64 3.64
C ILE A 138 1.45 -9.40 2.56
N LEU A 139 0.58 -10.38 2.34
CA LEU A 139 -0.47 -10.31 1.32
C LEU A 139 -1.85 -10.32 2.00
N VAL A 140 -2.61 -9.24 1.81
CA VAL A 140 -3.95 -9.10 2.37
C VAL A 140 -4.95 -9.17 1.23
N ASN A 141 -5.76 -10.24 1.22
CA ASN A 141 -6.74 -10.51 0.15
C ASN A 141 -6.16 -10.30 -1.27
N PRO A 142 -5.00 -10.87 -1.61
CA PRO A 142 -4.31 -10.52 -2.84
C PRO A 142 -5.10 -10.95 -4.09
N ALA A 143 -5.08 -10.13 -5.12
CA ALA A 143 -5.66 -10.41 -6.44
C ALA A 143 -4.90 -11.51 -7.23
N SER A 144 -4.31 -12.48 -6.54
CA SER A 144 -3.46 -13.56 -7.06
C SER A 144 -4.16 -14.56 -7.98
N SER A 145 -5.49 -14.51 -8.08
CA SER A 145 -6.31 -15.34 -9.00
C SER A 145 -7.00 -14.48 -10.07
N PHE A 146 -6.40 -13.33 -10.42
CA PHE A 146 -6.96 -12.36 -11.37
C PHE A 146 -7.31 -13.02 -12.71
N ASP A 147 -6.41 -13.82 -13.26
CA ASP A 147 -6.56 -14.56 -14.51
C ASP A 147 -7.69 -15.60 -14.50
N ARG A 148 -8.06 -16.09 -13.31
CA ARG A 148 -9.15 -17.06 -13.10
C ARG A 148 -10.48 -16.39 -12.70
N SER A 149 -10.58 -15.07 -12.86
CA SER A 149 -11.77 -14.30 -12.51
C SER A 149 -12.33 -13.57 -13.74
N PRO A 150 -13.52 -12.96 -13.65
CA PRO A 150 -14.04 -12.10 -14.72
C PRO A 150 -13.27 -10.78 -14.90
N TRP A 151 -12.36 -10.43 -13.97
CA TRP A 151 -11.65 -9.16 -13.97
C TRP A 151 -10.83 -8.83 -15.21
N PRO A 152 -10.13 -9.77 -15.88
CA PRO A 152 -9.41 -9.47 -17.12
C PRO A 152 -10.34 -9.00 -18.24
N ALA A 153 -11.60 -9.45 -18.23
CA ALA A 153 -12.60 -9.05 -19.22
C ALA A 153 -13.34 -7.77 -18.82
N ILE A 154 -13.70 -7.62 -17.54
CA ILE A 154 -14.54 -6.52 -17.06
C ILE A 154 -13.69 -5.28 -16.70
N GLY A 155 -12.51 -5.46 -16.12
CA GLY A 155 -11.63 -4.40 -15.64
C GLY A 155 -11.34 -3.32 -16.70
N PRO A 156 -10.93 -3.69 -17.94
CA PRO A 156 -10.70 -2.73 -19.02
C PRO A 156 -11.93 -1.94 -19.45
N LEU A 157 -13.14 -2.43 -19.16
CA LEU A 157 -14.40 -1.77 -19.50
C LEU A 157 -14.84 -0.76 -18.43
N LEU A 158 -14.36 -0.89 -17.19
CA LEU A 158 -14.75 0.02 -16.10
C LEU A 158 -14.47 1.49 -16.45
N PRO A 159 -13.27 1.88 -16.96
CA PRO A 159 -12.97 3.25 -17.41
C PRO A 159 -13.90 3.82 -18.47
N LEU A 160 -14.63 2.96 -19.20
CA LEU A 160 -15.53 3.35 -20.28
C LEU A 160 -16.96 3.63 -19.78
N LEU A 161 -17.24 3.30 -18.51
CA LEU A 161 -18.57 3.51 -17.95
C LEU A 161 -18.87 5.01 -17.76
N PRO A 162 -20.10 5.46 -18.04
CA PRO A 162 -20.54 6.81 -17.67
C PRO A 162 -20.39 7.05 -16.18
N GLU A 163 -20.07 8.29 -15.79
CA GLU A 163 -19.87 8.68 -14.39
C GLU A 163 -21.08 8.33 -13.49
N GLN A 164 -22.30 8.35 -14.06
CA GLN A 164 -23.51 7.97 -13.33
C GLN A 164 -23.56 6.46 -13.01
N MET A 165 -22.98 5.61 -13.85
CA MET A 165 -22.87 4.17 -13.59
C MET A 165 -21.72 3.85 -12.63
N TYR A 166 -20.67 4.67 -12.62
CA TYR A 166 -19.57 4.56 -11.66
C TYR A 166 -20.04 4.68 -10.22
N ALA A 167 -20.99 5.56 -9.92
CA ALA A 167 -21.57 5.70 -8.58
C ALA A 167 -22.28 4.41 -8.10
N GLY A 168 -22.85 3.62 -9.02
CA GLY A 168 -23.47 2.33 -8.74
C GLY A 168 -22.51 1.14 -8.76
N LEU A 169 -21.28 1.35 -9.28
CA LEU A 169 -20.33 0.29 -9.55
C LEU A 169 -19.85 -0.45 -8.29
N PRO A 170 -19.55 0.19 -7.14
CA PRO A 170 -19.21 -0.52 -5.91
C PRO A 170 -20.30 -1.49 -5.46
N TYR A 171 -21.57 -1.12 -5.62
CA TYR A 171 -22.72 -1.96 -5.26
C TYR A 171 -22.89 -3.13 -6.24
N ALA A 172 -22.70 -2.88 -7.54
CA ALA A 172 -22.79 -3.90 -8.57
C ALA A 172 -21.64 -4.93 -8.48
N LEU A 173 -20.45 -4.48 -8.09
CA LEU A 173 -19.28 -5.33 -7.89
C LEU A 173 -19.24 -5.99 -6.51
N ALA A 174 -20.09 -5.60 -5.57
CA ALA A 174 -20.07 -6.13 -4.22
C ALA A 174 -20.13 -7.67 -4.14
N PRO A 175 -20.92 -8.39 -4.96
CA PRO A 175 -20.94 -9.86 -4.95
C PRO A 175 -19.68 -10.51 -5.53
N VAL A 176 -18.87 -9.76 -6.29
CA VAL A 176 -17.62 -10.21 -6.92
C VAL A 176 -16.41 -9.83 -6.06
N LEU A 177 -16.46 -8.67 -5.40
CA LEU A 177 -15.41 -8.13 -4.55
C LEU A 177 -15.52 -8.60 -3.09
N PHE A 178 -16.73 -8.90 -2.64
CA PHE A 178 -17.01 -9.34 -1.29
C PHE A 178 -17.88 -10.59 -1.31
N ASP A 179 -17.92 -11.29 -0.19
CA ASP A 179 -18.89 -12.37 0.08
C ASP A 179 -20.03 -11.75 0.91
N PRO A 180 -21.16 -11.34 0.28
CA PRO A 180 -22.22 -10.61 0.97
C PRO A 180 -22.79 -11.36 2.19
N PRO A 181 -23.01 -12.69 2.14
CA PRO A 181 -23.35 -13.49 3.33
C PRO A 181 -22.38 -13.32 4.50
N ARG A 182 -21.05 -13.38 4.26
CA ARG A 182 -20.05 -13.24 5.33
C ARG A 182 -19.94 -11.82 5.88
N LEU A 183 -20.18 -10.81 5.04
CA LEU A 183 -20.27 -9.41 5.48
C LEU A 183 -21.47 -9.21 6.42
N LEU A 184 -22.61 -9.82 6.10
CA LEU A 184 -23.81 -9.73 6.92
C LEU A 184 -23.62 -10.42 8.28
N GLU A 185 -22.95 -11.57 8.30
CA GLU A 185 -22.58 -12.26 9.55
C GLU A 185 -21.60 -11.44 10.42
N GLY A 186 -20.66 -10.73 9.79
CA GLY A 186 -19.70 -9.87 10.49
C GLY A 186 -20.32 -8.58 11.04
N ALA A 187 -21.35 -8.02 10.38
CA ALA A 187 -22.03 -6.80 10.82
C ALA A 187 -23.01 -7.00 11.98
N ILE A 188 -23.37 -8.25 12.28
CA ILE A 188 -24.32 -8.63 13.35
C ILE A 188 -23.58 -9.03 14.64
N ARG A 189 -22.24 -9.07 14.63
CA ARG A 189 -21.40 -9.31 15.81
C ARG A 189 -20.81 -8.00 16.34
#